data_AF-A0A2V9PPD9-F1
#
_entry.id   AF-A0A2V9PPD9-F1
#
_cell.length_a   1.000
_cell.length_b   1.000
_cell.length_c   1.000
_cell.angle_alpha   90.00
_cell.angle_beta   90.00
_cell.angle_gamma   90.00
#
_symmetry.space_group_name_H-M   'P 1'
#
loop_
_entity.id
_entity.type
_entity.pdbx_description
1 polymer ?
#
loop_
_entity_poly.entity_id
_entity_poly.type
_entity_poly.pdbx_seq_one_letter_code
_entity_poly.pdbx_strand_id
1 'polypeptide(L)'
;FSIAFEDRQFDESSYQQEASSFLGTQHSTVSCSNADIAEVFPEVIRHTEQPVLRTAPVPMFLLSRLVRESGFKVVLTGEGADEILGGYDIFKEA
;
A
#
# COMPACT_ATOMS: atom_id res chain seq x y z
N PHE A 1 -2.69 -9.15 -3.77
CA PHE A 1 -3.35 -8.06 -3.03
C PHE A 1 -2.63 -6.78 -3.36
N SER A 2 -3.35 -5.74 -3.75
CA SER A 2 -2.79 -4.44 -4.04
C SER A 2 -3.77 -3.32 -3.72
N ILE A 3 -3.28 -2.09 -3.76
CA ILE A 3 -4.08 -0.87 -3.70
C ILE A 3 -3.98 -0.11 -5.03
N ALA A 4 -5.10 0.41 -5.50
CA ALA A 4 -5.18 1.29 -6.67
C ALA A 4 -5.69 2.65 -6.23
N PHE A 5 -5.21 3.70 -6.89
CA PHE A 5 -5.56 5.09 -6.56
C PHE A 5 -6.33 5.73 -7.71
N GLU A 6 -7.23 6.65 -7.39
CA GLU A 6 -7.94 7.43 -8.42
C GLU A 6 -7.01 8.40 -9.15
N ASP A 7 -6.01 8.92 -8.44
CA ASP A 7 -4.98 9.77 -9.01
C ASP A 7 -3.93 8.93 -9.74
N ARG A 8 -3.88 9.11 -11.06
CA ARG A 8 -2.95 8.41 -11.96
C ARG A 8 -1.48 8.63 -11.63
N GLN A 9 -1.11 9.69 -10.91
CA GLN A 9 0.29 9.91 -10.50
C GLN A 9 0.75 8.89 -9.46
N PHE A 10 -0.18 8.33 -8.69
CA PHE A 10 0.10 7.36 -7.62
C PHE A 10 -0.40 5.95 -7.95
N ASP A 11 -1.16 5.79 -9.04
CA ASP A 11 -1.73 4.50 -9.42
C ASP A 11 -0.72 3.60 -10.13
N GLU A 12 -0.32 2.53 -9.46
CA GLU A 12 0.61 1.52 -9.97
C GLU A 12 -0.10 0.27 -10.51
N SER A 13 -1.41 0.36 -10.75
CA SER A 13 -2.25 -0.79 -11.14
C SER A 13 -1.74 -1.51 -12.39
N SER A 14 -1.12 -0.81 -13.33
CA SER A 14 -0.49 -1.42 -14.52
C SER A 14 0.66 -2.35 -14.16
N TYR A 15 1.55 -1.94 -13.26
CA TYR A 15 2.68 -2.75 -12.81
C TYR A 15 2.21 -3.94 -11.97
N GLN A 16 1.15 -3.75 -11.18
CA GLN A 16 0.51 -4.82 -10.42
C GLN A 16 -0.09 -5.89 -11.35
N GLN A 17 -0.73 -5.48 -12.45
CA GLN A 17 -1.27 -6.39 -13.47
C GLN A 17 -0.16 -7.14 -14.21
N GLU A 18 0.93 -6.45 -14.57
CA GLU A 18 2.09 -7.06 -15.19
C GLU A 18 2.68 -8.16 -14.30
N ALA A 19 2.97 -7.85 -13.04
CA ALA A 19 3.55 -8.80 -12.09
C ALA A 19 2.62 -9.99 -11.80
N SER A 20 1.32 -9.73 -11.59
CA SER A 20 0.35 -10.79 -11.31
C SER A 20 0.13 -11.73 -12.51
N SER A 21 0.12 -11.18 -13.72
CA SER A 21 0.03 -11.95 -14.98
C SER A 21 1.27 -12.80 -15.21
N PHE A 22 2.46 -12.24 -15.01
CA PHE A 22 3.73 -12.96 -15.13
C PHE A 22 3.84 -14.12 -14.14
N LEU A 23 3.44 -13.92 -12.89
CA LEU A 23 3.51 -14.92 -11.83
C LEU A 23 2.30 -15.88 -11.79
N GLY A 24 1.24 -15.62 -12.56
CA GLY A 24 0.01 -16.43 -12.57
C GLY A 24 -0.74 -16.42 -11.24
N THR A 25 -0.69 -15.31 -10.49
CA THR A 25 -1.28 -15.22 -9.15
C THR A 25 -2.76 -14.83 -9.18
N GLN A 26 -3.53 -15.29 -8.20
CA GLN A 26 -4.85 -14.71 -7.93
C GLN A 26 -4.67 -13.32 -7.31
N HIS A 27 -5.13 -12.31 -8.02
CA HIS A 27 -4.93 -10.92 -7.65
C HIS A 27 -6.26 -10.27 -7.22
N SER A 28 -6.20 -9.49 -6.14
CA SER A 28 -7.32 -8.72 -5.62
C SER A 28 -6.83 -7.33 -5.27
N THR A 29 -7.62 -6.33 -5.61
CA THR A 29 -7.24 -4.91 -5.51
C THR A 29 -8.33 -4.17 -4.75
N VAL A 30 -7.92 -3.25 -3.87
CA VAL A 30 -8.81 -2.28 -3.23
C VAL A 30 -8.54 -0.90 -3.83
N SER A 31 -9.59 -0.16 -4.19
CA SER A 31 -9.46 1.24 -4.60
C SER A 31 -9.41 2.15 -3.38
N CYS A 32 -8.58 3.19 -3.43
CA CYS A 32 -8.48 4.20 -2.38
C CYS A 32 -8.55 5.59 -2.99
N SER A 33 -9.59 6.34 -2.59
CA SER A 33 -9.77 7.75 -2.91
C SER A 33 -9.22 8.63 -1.78
N ASN A 34 -9.04 9.92 -2.08
CA ASN A 34 -8.69 10.90 -1.04
C ASN A 34 -9.78 11.06 0.03
N ALA A 35 -11.04 10.80 -0.33
CA ALA A 35 -12.15 10.81 0.64
C ALA A 35 -12.03 9.64 1.63
N ASP A 36 -11.70 8.44 1.13
CA ASP A 36 -11.44 7.27 1.98
C ASP A 36 -10.28 7.54 2.94
N ILE A 37 -9.21 8.21 2.46
CA ILE A 37 -8.09 8.61 3.30
C ILE A 37 -8.58 9.52 4.43
N ALA A 38 -9.33 10.58 4.12
CA ALA A 38 -9.81 11.54 5.10
C ALA A 38 -10.73 10.89 6.15
N GLU A 39 -11.60 9.98 5.73
CA GLU A 39 -12.54 9.29 6.61
C GLU A 39 -11.85 8.30 7.56
N VAL A 40 -10.89 7.53 7.04
CA VAL A 40 -10.25 6.42 7.77
C VAL A 40 -9.04 6.89 8.59
N PHE A 41 -8.48 8.07 8.29
CA PHE A 41 -7.28 8.59 8.97
C PHE A 41 -7.37 8.60 10.50
N PRO A 42 -8.46 9.06 11.15
CA PRO A 42 -8.55 9.06 12.62
C PRO A 42 -8.45 7.66 13.24
N GLU A 43 -9.03 6.65 12.59
CA GLU A 43 -8.94 5.26 13.02
C GLU A 43 -7.51 4.73 12.88
N VAL A 44 -6.82 5.12 11.80
CA VAL A 44 -5.42 4.74 11.60
C VAL A 44 -4.52 5.36 12.65
N ILE A 45 -4.70 6.64 12.99
CA ILE A 45 -3.95 7.28 14.09
C ILE A 45 -4.16 6.54 15.42
N ARG A 46 -5.39 6.10 15.70
CA ARG A 46 -5.69 5.29 16.88
C ARG A 46 -4.92 3.97 16.87
N HIS A 47 -4.76 3.33 15.71
CA HIS A 47 -4.03 2.06 15.59
C HIS A 47 -2.50 2.21 15.53
N THR A 48 -1.98 3.36 15.09
CA THR A 48 -0.54 3.61 15.04
C THR A 48 0.03 3.98 16.40
N GLU A 49 -0.81 4.45 17.32
CA GLU A 49 -0.42 4.89 18.69
C GLU A 49 0.68 5.97 18.71
N GLN A 50 0.89 6.65 17.57
CA GLN A 50 1.87 7.70 17.39
C GLN A 50 1.43 8.69 16.30
N PRO A 51 1.88 9.95 16.34
CA PRO A 51 1.71 10.89 15.23
C PRO A 51 2.39 10.37 13.96
N VAL A 52 1.71 10.44 12.83
CA VAL A 52 2.27 10.12 11.51
C VAL A 52 2.38 11.38 10.67
N LEU A 53 3.46 11.48 9.89
CA LEU A 53 3.73 12.63 9.02
C LEU A 53 3.21 12.43 7.59
N ARG A 54 2.73 11.22 7.28
CA ARG A 54 2.28 10.82 5.94
C ARG A 54 0.95 10.08 6.04
N THR A 55 0.12 10.19 5.01
CA THR A 55 -1.20 9.51 4.90
C THR A 55 -1.09 8.06 4.40
N ALA A 56 0.09 7.64 3.94
CA ALA A 56 0.36 6.28 3.44
C ALA A 56 -0.10 5.11 4.34
N PRO A 57 -0.12 5.22 5.68
CA PRO A 57 -0.66 4.15 6.52
C PRO A 57 -2.16 3.85 6.29
N VAL A 58 -2.95 4.79 5.76
CA VAL A 58 -4.38 4.55 5.47
C VAL A 58 -4.60 3.55 4.35
N PRO A 59 -3.99 3.71 3.16
CA PRO A 59 -3.96 2.68 2.12
C PRO A 59 -3.57 1.29 2.65
N MET A 60 -2.53 1.20 3.48
CA MET A 60 -2.07 -0.07 4.06
C MET A 60 -3.09 -0.69 5.00
N PHE A 61 -3.79 0.14 5.78
CA PHE A 61 -4.86 -0.30 6.65
C PHE A 61 -6.04 -0.89 5.86
N LEU A 62 -6.47 -0.22 4.77
CA LEU A 62 -7.49 -0.73 3.85
C LEU A 62 -7.08 -2.05 3.18
N LEU A 63 -5.83 -2.13 2.73
CA LEU A 63 -5.27 -3.36 2.16
C LEU A 63 -5.28 -4.52 3.17
N SER A 64 -4.95 -4.24 4.43
CA SER A 64 -4.99 -5.25 5.50
C SER A 64 -6.40 -5.80 5.75
N ARG A 65 -7.44 -4.96 5.62
CA ARG A 65 -8.84 -5.38 5.68
C ARG A 65 -9.19 -6.34 4.54
N LEU A 66 -8.84 -5.98 3.30
CA LEU A 66 -9.07 -6.85 2.13
C LEU A 66 -8.39 -8.22 2.28
N VAL A 67 -7.15 -8.25 2.79
CA VAL A 67 -6.41 -9.51 3.05
C VAL A 67 -7.16 -10.36 4.09
N ARG A 68 -7.62 -9.75 5.18
CA ARG A 68 -8.37 -10.42 6.24
C ARG A 68 -9.71 -10.97 5.73
N GLU A 69 -10.45 -10.17 4.98
CA GLU A 69 -11.75 -10.53 4.37
C GLU A 69 -11.61 -11.67 3.36
N SER A 70 -10.47 -11.71 2.65
CA SER A 70 -10.12 -12.79 1.73
C SER A 70 -9.66 -14.08 2.43
N GLY A 71 -9.70 -14.13 3.77
CA GLY A 71 -9.40 -15.32 4.58
C GLY A 71 -7.91 -15.55 4.85
N PHE A 72 -7.02 -14.63 4.45
CA PHE A 72 -5.58 -14.78 4.66
C PHE A 72 -5.15 -14.16 5.98
N LYS A 73 -4.33 -14.88 6.75
CA LYS A 73 -3.76 -14.38 8.02
C LYS A 73 -2.33 -13.87 7.90
N VAL A 74 -1.64 -14.27 6.85
CA VAL A 74 -0.22 -13.99 6.61
C VAL A 74 -0.05 -13.44 5.20
N VAL A 75 0.79 -12.42 5.07
CA VAL A 75 1.14 -11.72 3.84
C VAL A 75 2.63 -11.36 3.94
N LEU A 76 3.33 -11.39 2.80
CA LEU A 76 4.71 -10.93 2.68
C LEU A 76 4.73 -9.55 2.05
N THR A 77 5.59 -8.67 2.54
CA THR A 77 5.75 -7.28 2.07
C THR A 77 7.18 -7.03 1.59
N GLY A 78 7.36 -6.05 0.70
CA GLY A 78 8.67 -5.57 0.25
C GLY A 78 9.30 -4.48 1.13
N GLU A 79 8.63 -4.06 2.22
CA GLU A 79 9.13 -3.06 3.17
C GLU A 79 10.55 -3.38 3.65
N GLY A 80 11.40 -2.36 3.73
CA GLY A 80 12.80 -2.48 4.15
C GLY A 80 13.81 -2.56 2.99
N ALA A 81 13.37 -2.81 1.77
CA ALA A 81 14.28 -2.94 0.63
C ALA A 81 15.03 -1.63 0.32
N ASP A 82 14.33 -0.50 0.35
CA ASP A 82 14.91 0.81 0.04
C ASP A 82 15.94 1.25 1.09
N GLU A 83 15.72 0.93 2.37
CA GLU A 83 16.66 1.20 3.47
C GLU A 83 17.95 0.39 3.33
N ILE A 84 17.83 -0.88 2.92
CA ILE A 84 18.97 -1.79 2.82
C ILE A 84 19.78 -1.56 1.54
N LEU A 85 19.10 -1.27 0.44
CA LEU A 85 19.72 -1.18 -0.89
C LEU A 85 19.95 0.27 -1.37
N GLY A 86 19.52 1.27 -0.59
CA GLY A 86 19.64 2.68 -0.96
C GLY A 86 18.69 3.08 -2.09
N GLY A 87 17.45 2.58 -2.07
CA GLY A 87 16.47 2.78 -3.16
C GLY A 87 15.85 4.18 -3.22
N TYR A 88 15.90 4.94 -2.12
CA TYR A 88 15.38 6.31 -2.06
C TYR A 88 16.19 7.28 -2.93
N ASP A 89 15.51 8.24 -3.57
CA ASP A 89 16.15 9.25 -4.43
C ASP A 89 17.21 10.09 -3.71
N ILE A 90 17.07 10.31 -2.40
CA ILE A 90 18.08 11.00 -1.58
C ILE A 90 19.46 10.32 -1.62
N PHE A 91 19.54 9.03 -1.93
CA PHE A 91 20.81 8.31 -2.10
C PHE A 91 21.41 8.47 -3.50
N LYS A 92 20.63 8.94 -4.49
CA LYS A 92 21.09 9.21 -5.86
C LYS A 92 21.67 10.61 -6.01
N GLU A 93 21.32 11.53 -5.12
CA GLU A 93 21.79 12.93 -5.10
C GLU A 93 23.17 13.09 -4.42
N ALA A 94 23.78 11.99 -3.96
CA ALA A 94 25.08 11.96 -3.29
C ALA A 94 26.27 11.88 -4.26
#